data_AF-A0A2N3RPR1-F1
#
_entry.id   AF-A0A2N3RPR1-F1
#
_cell.length_a   1.000
_cell.length_b   1.000
_cell.length_c   1.000
_cell.angle_alpha   90.00
_cell.angle_beta   90.00
_cell.angle_gamma   90.00
#
_symmetry.space_group_name_H-M   'P 1'
#
loop_
_entity.id
_entity.type
_entity.pdbx_description
1 polymer ?
#
loop_
_entity_poly.entity_id
_entity_poly.type
_entity_poly.pdbx_seq_one_letter_code
_entity_poly.pdbx_strand_id
1 'polypeptide(L)'
;MLQMLLLCRVAAVSTARAQGPDDPSLAAALAECRRAETFDRAQRWARTRAEAARASEIASPTDPALRPSLLEMKRVDRQASTGDWSPASMTKMAAVDATHLPQMRRIVAEHKGLPGAAQVGRDGVAGAWLLVQHADADPAFPRNRWWARWYRTLHSARSLRASWGC
;
A
#
# COMPACT_ATOMS: atom_id res chain seq x y z
N MET A 1 19.74 16.69 -61.18
CA MET A 1 19.02 15.59 -60.51
C MET A 1 19.99 14.88 -59.58
N LEU A 2 20.04 15.24 -58.29
CA LEU A 2 20.68 14.39 -57.29
C LEU A 2 20.03 14.62 -55.93
N GLN A 3 19.24 13.63 -55.54
CA GLN A 3 18.44 13.57 -54.34
C GLN A 3 19.31 12.89 -53.27
N MET A 4 19.93 13.66 -52.37
CA MET A 4 20.62 13.10 -51.21
C MET A 4 19.58 12.74 -50.14
N LEU A 5 19.18 11.47 -50.15
CA LEU A 5 18.41 10.83 -49.09
C LEU A 5 19.27 10.78 -47.82
N LEU A 6 18.89 11.61 -46.84
CA LEU A 6 19.40 11.55 -45.47
C LEU A 6 18.81 10.30 -44.80
N LEU A 7 19.56 9.20 -44.81
CA LEU A 7 19.22 7.98 -44.07
C LEU A 7 19.40 8.26 -42.57
N CYS A 8 18.31 8.69 -41.93
CA CYS A 8 18.22 8.74 -40.47
C CYS A 8 18.24 7.29 -39.95
N ARG A 9 19.40 6.84 -39.47
CA ARG A 9 19.50 5.59 -38.71
C ARG A 9 18.77 5.78 -37.38
N VAL A 10 17.50 5.36 -37.32
CA VAL A 10 16.83 5.13 -36.06
C VAL A 10 17.55 3.96 -35.40
N ALA A 11 18.43 4.25 -34.45
CA ALA A 11 18.93 3.24 -33.55
C ALA A 11 17.71 2.66 -32.83
N ALA A 12 17.38 1.40 -33.15
CA ALA A 12 16.45 0.64 -32.34
C ALA A 12 17.02 0.64 -30.92
N VAL A 13 16.40 1.41 -30.03
CA VAL A 13 16.58 1.21 -28.60
C VAL A 13 16.05 -0.19 -28.34
N SER A 14 16.96 -1.16 -28.34
CA SER A 14 16.68 -2.49 -27.84
C SER A 14 16.15 -2.29 -26.43
N THR A 15 14.84 -2.46 -26.27
CA THR A 15 14.26 -2.69 -24.95
C THR A 15 14.92 -3.97 -24.46
N ALA A 16 16.03 -3.83 -23.72
CA ALA A 16 16.62 -4.93 -23.00
C ALA A 16 15.49 -5.49 -22.15
N ARG A 17 14.93 -6.62 -22.58
CA ARG A 17 14.01 -7.39 -21.76
C ARG A 17 14.79 -7.65 -20.48
N ALA A 18 14.27 -7.16 -19.36
CA ALA A 18 14.83 -7.47 -18.07
C ALA A 18 15.00 -8.99 -18.02
N GLN A 19 16.25 -9.44 -17.89
CA GLN A 19 16.57 -10.85 -17.79
C GLN A 19 15.72 -11.45 -16.68
N GLY A 20 15.05 -12.56 -17.01
CA GLY A 20 14.08 -13.21 -16.14
C GLY A 20 14.72 -13.70 -14.83
N PRO A 21 13.89 -14.13 -13.86
CA PRO A 21 14.36 -14.62 -12.56
C PRO A 21 15.31 -15.82 -12.63
N ASP A 22 15.42 -16.48 -13.80
CA ASP A 22 16.23 -17.68 -14.04
C ASP A 22 17.53 -17.38 -14.82
N ASP A 23 18.03 -16.15 -14.81
CA ASP A 23 19.29 -15.81 -15.47
C ASP A 23 20.50 -16.45 -14.72
N PRO A 24 21.24 -17.38 -15.36
CA PRO A 24 22.37 -18.05 -14.72
C PRO A 24 23.53 -17.09 -14.40
N SER A 25 23.68 -16.01 -15.17
CA SER A 25 24.69 -14.97 -14.92
C SER A 25 24.37 -14.18 -13.64
N LEU A 26 23.09 -13.83 -13.47
CA LEU A 26 22.61 -13.20 -12.24
C LEU A 26 22.78 -14.15 -11.05
N ALA A 27 22.44 -15.43 -11.20
CA ALA A 27 22.59 -16.42 -10.14
C ALA A 27 24.05 -16.56 -9.67
N ALA A 28 25.01 -16.60 -10.58
CA ALA A 28 26.44 -16.63 -10.26
C ALA A 28 26.89 -15.37 -9.50
N ALA A 29 26.50 -14.18 -9.97
CA ALA A 29 26.84 -12.92 -9.30
C ALA A 29 26.25 -12.80 -7.89
N LEU A 30 25.03 -13.31 -7.67
CA LEU A 30 24.40 -13.31 -6.34
C LEU A 30 25.05 -14.31 -5.38
N ALA A 31 25.60 -15.42 -5.89
CA ALA A 31 26.35 -16.39 -5.08
C ALA A 31 27.68 -15.82 -4.56
N GLU A 32 28.32 -14.94 -5.33
CA GLU A 32 29.56 -14.25 -4.93
C GLU A 32 29.30 -13.15 -3.88
N CYS A 33 28.13 -12.49 -3.93
CA CYS A 33 27.81 -11.37 -3.02
C CYS A 33 26.51 -11.60 -2.25
N ARG A 34 26.59 -12.24 -1.07
CA ARG A 34 25.44 -12.58 -0.20
C ARG A 34 24.52 -11.39 0.16
N ARG A 35 25.06 -10.17 0.27
CA ARG A 35 24.22 -8.97 0.48
C ARG A 35 23.40 -8.60 -0.76
N ALA A 36 23.95 -8.82 -1.95
CA ALA A 36 23.22 -8.63 -3.21
C ALA A 36 22.06 -9.63 -3.32
N GLU A 37 22.25 -10.89 -2.89
CA GLU A 37 21.16 -11.88 -2.81
C GLU A 37 19.98 -11.41 -1.95
N THR A 38 20.28 -10.83 -0.78
CA THR A 38 19.24 -10.27 0.11
C THR A 38 18.49 -9.12 -0.56
N PHE A 39 19.20 -8.22 -1.23
CA PHE A 39 18.59 -7.11 -1.94
C PHE A 39 17.72 -7.56 -3.11
N ASP A 40 18.22 -8.49 -3.92
CA ASP A 40 17.51 -9.04 -5.06
C ASP A 40 16.24 -9.82 -4.63
N ARG A 41 16.31 -10.59 -3.54
CA ARG A 41 15.14 -11.20 -2.91
C ARG A 41 14.11 -10.16 -2.48
N ALA A 42 14.56 -9.06 -1.85
CA ALA A 42 13.68 -7.96 -1.47
C ALA A 42 13.05 -7.26 -2.70
N GLN A 43 13.80 -7.09 -3.78
CA GLN A 43 13.31 -6.51 -5.03
C GLN A 43 12.27 -7.39 -5.72
N ARG A 44 12.51 -8.70 -5.81
CA ARG A 44 11.51 -9.64 -6.33
C ARG A 44 10.24 -9.61 -5.50
N TRP A 45 10.35 -9.63 -4.18
CA TRP A 45 9.18 -9.50 -3.31
C TRP A 45 8.43 -8.18 -3.56
N ALA A 46 9.14 -7.06 -3.68
CA ALA A 46 8.53 -5.77 -3.99
C ALA A 46 7.77 -5.79 -5.33
N ARG A 47 8.32 -6.43 -6.37
CA ARG A 47 7.67 -6.59 -7.68
C ARG A 47 6.39 -7.42 -7.58
N THR A 48 6.45 -8.61 -6.97
CA THR A 48 5.27 -9.47 -6.77
C THR A 48 4.17 -8.74 -5.99
N ARG A 49 4.53 -7.94 -4.97
CA ARG A 49 3.55 -7.12 -4.24
C ARG A 49 2.95 -6.02 -5.09
N ALA A 50 3.75 -5.37 -5.95
CA ALA A 50 3.26 -4.34 -6.86
C ALA A 50 2.28 -4.90 -7.90
N GLU A 51 2.56 -6.09 -8.43
CA GLU A 51 1.67 -6.81 -9.35
C GLU A 51 0.35 -7.19 -8.67
N ALA A 52 0.42 -7.78 -7.47
CA ALA A 52 -0.77 -8.10 -6.68
C ALA A 52 -1.60 -6.84 -6.33
N ALA A 53 -0.94 -5.71 -6.05
CA ALA A 53 -1.61 -4.44 -5.80
C ALA A 53 -2.35 -3.92 -7.04
N ARG A 54 -1.73 -4.00 -8.23
CA ARG A 54 -2.38 -3.64 -9.50
C ARG A 54 -3.55 -4.56 -9.81
N ALA A 55 -3.41 -5.86 -9.59
CA ALA A 55 -4.50 -6.82 -9.77
C ALA A 55 -5.70 -6.49 -8.86
N SER A 56 -5.43 -6.11 -7.61
CA SER A 56 -6.47 -5.70 -6.65
C SER A 56 -7.16 -4.37 -6.99
N GLU A 57 -6.55 -3.51 -7.79
CA GLU A 57 -7.18 -2.27 -8.27
C GLU A 57 -8.19 -2.52 -9.38
N ILE A 58 -7.96 -3.56 -10.18
CA ILE A 58 -8.83 -3.93 -11.31
C ILE A 58 -9.96 -4.86 -10.84
N ALA A 59 -9.72 -5.67 -9.81
CA ALA A 59 -10.72 -6.57 -9.25
C ALA A 59 -11.90 -5.80 -8.63
N SER A 60 -13.12 -6.25 -8.91
CA SER A 60 -14.31 -5.75 -8.22
C SER A 60 -14.26 -6.15 -6.73
N PRO A 61 -14.56 -5.23 -5.81
CA PRO A 61 -14.59 -5.56 -4.38
C PRO A 61 -15.66 -6.61 -4.09
N THR A 62 -15.35 -7.61 -3.25
CA THR A 62 -16.32 -8.63 -2.85
C THR A 62 -17.40 -8.10 -1.92
N ASP A 63 -17.19 -6.93 -1.32
CA ASP A 63 -18.20 -6.18 -0.58
C ASP A 63 -18.36 -4.77 -1.18
N PRO A 64 -19.18 -4.63 -2.23
CA PRO A 64 -19.33 -3.37 -2.95
C PRO A 64 -20.04 -2.28 -2.13
N ALA A 65 -20.75 -2.63 -1.04
CA ALA A 65 -21.45 -1.68 -0.18
C ALA A 65 -20.53 -1.12 0.92
N LEU A 66 -19.59 -1.93 1.43
CA LEU A 66 -18.68 -1.48 2.49
C LEU A 66 -17.67 -0.44 1.99
N ARG A 67 -17.18 -0.56 0.75
CA ARG A 67 -16.24 0.41 0.17
C ARG A 67 -16.76 1.85 0.22
N PRO A 68 -17.93 2.20 -0.34
CA PRO A 68 -18.43 3.58 -0.29
C PRO A 68 -18.68 4.06 1.14
N SER A 69 -19.13 3.19 2.07
CA SER A 69 -19.27 3.57 3.48
C SER A 69 -17.93 3.97 4.12
N LEU A 70 -16.86 3.22 3.89
CA LEU A 70 -15.52 3.55 4.39
C LEU A 70 -14.97 4.85 3.78
N LEU A 71 -15.22 5.08 2.49
CA LEU A 71 -14.79 6.29 1.80
C LEU A 71 -15.55 7.52 2.30
N GLU A 72 -16.83 7.38 2.61
CA GLU A 72 -17.65 8.46 3.15
C GLU A 72 -17.22 8.84 4.58
N MET A 73 -17.05 7.86 5.47
CA MET A 73 -16.52 8.13 6.82
C MET A 73 -15.14 8.81 6.75
N LYS A 74 -14.24 8.33 5.87
CA LYS A 74 -12.94 8.96 5.62
C LYS A 74 -13.08 10.42 5.15
N ARG A 75 -14.04 10.72 4.28
CA ARG A 75 -14.29 12.07 3.78
C ARG A 75 -14.72 12.99 4.92
N VAL A 76 -15.65 12.54 5.76
CA VAL A 76 -16.13 13.30 6.93
C VAL A 76 -15.01 13.54 7.94
N ASP A 77 -14.23 12.52 8.26
CA ASP A 77 -13.04 12.58 9.12
C ASP A 77 -12.01 13.61 8.62
N ARG A 78 -11.67 13.54 7.33
CA ARG A 78 -10.76 14.49 6.69
C ARG A 78 -11.29 15.92 6.77
N GLN A 79 -12.59 16.14 6.55
CA GLN A 79 -13.21 17.47 6.63
C GLN A 79 -13.29 18.01 8.06
N ALA A 80 -13.40 17.14 9.06
CA ALA A 80 -13.28 17.56 10.45
C ALA A 80 -11.85 17.99 10.79
N SER A 81 -10.87 17.33 10.17
CA SER A 81 -9.43 17.59 10.32
C SER A 81 -8.92 18.76 9.47
N THR A 82 -9.74 19.38 8.61
CA THR A 82 -9.37 20.61 7.91
C THR A 82 -9.59 21.82 8.81
N GLY A 83 -8.53 22.54 9.15
CA GLY A 83 -8.63 23.74 9.98
C GLY A 83 -7.36 23.97 10.80
N ASP A 84 -7.51 24.77 11.85
CA ASP A 84 -6.47 24.96 12.86
C ASP A 84 -6.51 23.87 13.94
N TRP A 85 -5.58 23.92 14.88
CA TRP A 85 -5.51 23.03 16.05
C TRP A 85 -6.13 23.67 17.30
N SER A 86 -7.10 24.57 17.13
CA SER A 86 -7.77 25.21 18.27
C SER A 86 -8.56 24.17 19.08
N PRO A 87 -8.86 24.45 20.37
CA PRO A 87 -9.69 23.56 21.19
C PRO A 87 -11.05 23.24 20.56
N ALA A 88 -11.66 24.20 19.85
CA ALA A 88 -12.91 23.99 19.13
C ALA A 88 -12.76 23.00 17.96
N SER A 89 -11.69 23.14 17.16
CA SER A 89 -11.37 22.21 16.07
C SER A 89 -11.08 20.80 16.59
N MET A 90 -10.30 20.68 17.67
CA MET A 90 -10.04 19.40 18.35
C MET A 90 -11.31 18.73 18.87
N THR A 91 -12.24 19.52 19.44
CA THR A 91 -13.53 19.02 19.93
C THR A 91 -14.39 18.49 18.78
N LYS A 92 -14.40 19.19 17.64
CA LYS A 92 -15.09 18.75 16.43
C LYS A 92 -14.51 17.45 15.89
N MET A 93 -13.18 17.32 15.82
CA MET A 93 -12.51 16.08 15.40
C MET A 93 -12.88 14.92 16.31
N ALA A 94 -12.78 15.10 17.63
CA ALA A 94 -13.12 14.06 18.61
C ALA A 94 -14.60 13.62 18.52
N ALA A 95 -15.53 14.54 18.24
CA ALA A 95 -16.94 14.22 18.05
C ALA A 95 -17.17 13.37 16.78
N VAL A 96 -16.43 13.64 15.71
CA VAL A 96 -16.47 12.82 14.48
C VAL A 96 -15.89 11.43 14.73
N ASP A 97 -14.75 11.33 15.41
CA ASP A 97 -14.13 10.05 15.79
C ASP A 97 -15.10 9.19 16.61
N ALA A 98 -15.75 9.80 17.61
CA ALA A 98 -16.75 9.14 18.45
C ALA A 98 -17.97 8.64 17.65
N THR A 99 -18.35 9.36 16.58
CA THR A 99 -19.45 8.96 15.70
C THR A 99 -19.08 7.74 14.84
N HIS A 100 -17.85 7.67 14.34
CA HIS A 100 -17.40 6.55 13.49
C HIS A 100 -17.06 5.28 14.29
N LEU A 101 -16.68 5.41 15.56
CA LEU A 101 -16.17 4.29 16.37
C LEU A 101 -17.15 3.10 16.50
N PRO A 102 -18.47 3.28 16.78
CA PRO A 102 -19.41 2.16 16.80
C PRO A 102 -19.54 1.44 15.46
N GLN A 103 -19.45 2.18 14.35
CA GLN A 103 -19.49 1.59 13.01
C GLN A 103 -18.22 0.79 12.72
N MET A 104 -17.05 1.31 13.07
CA MET A 104 -15.79 0.58 12.93
C MET A 104 -15.76 -0.70 13.76
N ARG A 105 -16.35 -0.71 14.96
CA ARG A 105 -16.50 -1.93 15.77
C ARG A 105 -17.34 -2.98 15.06
N ARG A 106 -18.49 -2.60 14.50
CA ARG A 106 -19.37 -3.52 13.74
C ARG A 106 -18.62 -4.12 12.56
N ILE A 107 -17.98 -3.27 11.75
CA ILE A 107 -17.17 -3.72 10.61
C ILE A 107 -16.09 -4.72 11.05
N VAL A 108 -15.35 -4.42 12.12
CA VAL A 108 -14.31 -5.35 12.60
C VAL A 108 -14.90 -6.68 13.09
N ALA A 109 -16.05 -6.65 13.75
CA ALA A 109 -16.71 -7.86 14.22
C ALA A 109 -17.24 -8.72 13.06
N GLU A 110 -17.97 -8.11 12.11
CA GLU A 110 -18.60 -8.77 10.96
C GLU A 110 -17.55 -9.36 10.00
N HIS A 111 -16.46 -8.63 9.76
CA HIS A 111 -15.42 -9.04 8.82
C HIS A 111 -14.31 -9.87 9.47
N LYS A 112 -14.42 -10.16 10.77
CA LYS A 112 -13.39 -10.85 11.57
C LYS A 112 -12.03 -10.15 11.40
N GLY A 113 -12.01 -8.83 11.58
CA GLY A 113 -10.84 -7.97 11.38
C GLY A 113 -11.12 -6.74 10.51
N LEU A 114 -10.08 -5.94 10.27
CA LEU A 114 -10.15 -4.87 9.27
C LEU A 114 -10.34 -5.46 7.86
N PRO A 115 -11.20 -4.87 7.03
CA PRO A 115 -11.44 -5.38 5.68
C PRO A 115 -10.17 -5.28 4.82
N GLY A 116 -9.93 -6.30 4.00
CA GLY A 116 -8.78 -6.38 3.09
C GLY A 116 -9.06 -5.76 1.72
N ALA A 117 -8.02 -5.63 0.90
CA ALA A 117 -8.12 -5.01 -0.43
C ALA A 117 -9.06 -5.76 -1.40
N ALA A 118 -9.17 -7.09 -1.26
CA ALA A 118 -10.16 -7.86 -2.03
C ALA A 118 -11.61 -7.51 -1.67
N GLN A 119 -11.86 -7.08 -0.42
CA GLN A 119 -13.21 -6.77 0.05
C GLN A 119 -13.64 -5.36 -0.32
N VAL A 120 -12.74 -4.38 -0.21
CA VAL A 120 -13.10 -2.95 -0.28
C VAL A 120 -12.21 -2.12 -1.20
N GLY A 121 -11.28 -2.75 -1.92
CA GLY A 121 -10.26 -2.05 -2.70
C GLY A 121 -9.20 -1.37 -1.81
N ARG A 122 -8.15 -0.84 -2.43
CA ARG A 122 -7.03 -0.20 -1.72
C ARG A 122 -7.43 1.08 -1.00
N ASP A 123 -8.31 1.87 -1.61
CA ASP A 123 -8.81 3.12 -1.06
C ASP A 123 -9.76 2.87 0.12
N GLY A 124 -10.57 1.82 0.08
CA GLY A 124 -11.37 1.34 1.20
C GLY A 124 -10.49 0.90 2.37
N VAL A 125 -9.42 0.13 2.12
CA VAL A 125 -8.43 -0.25 3.15
C VAL A 125 -7.80 0.99 3.78
N ALA A 126 -7.43 1.99 2.96
CA ALA A 126 -6.86 3.24 3.45
C ALA A 126 -7.87 4.05 4.29
N GLY A 127 -9.16 4.01 3.95
CA GLY A 127 -10.24 4.60 4.76
C GLY A 127 -10.42 3.90 6.10
N ALA A 128 -10.55 2.56 6.08
CA ALA A 128 -10.65 1.76 7.30
C ALA A 128 -9.44 1.98 8.24
N TRP A 129 -8.24 2.11 7.66
CA TRP A 129 -7.04 2.43 8.42
C TRP A 129 -7.09 3.81 9.06
N LEU A 130 -7.45 4.85 8.29
CA LEU A 130 -7.53 6.20 8.82
C LEU A 130 -8.41 6.23 10.08
N LEU A 131 -9.59 5.62 9.99
CA LEU A 131 -10.61 5.63 11.02
C LEU A 131 -10.22 4.83 12.28
N VAL A 132 -9.48 3.72 12.14
CA VAL A 132 -9.11 2.89 13.30
C VAL A 132 -7.99 3.48 14.14
N GLN A 133 -7.22 4.44 13.61
CA GLN A 133 -6.17 5.13 14.38
C GLN A 133 -6.75 5.92 15.56
N HIS A 134 -8.03 6.29 15.50
CA HIS A 134 -8.73 7.04 16.54
C HIS A 134 -9.48 6.15 17.54
N ALA A 135 -9.38 4.82 17.41
CA ALA A 135 -10.11 3.88 18.27
C ALA A 135 -9.54 3.75 19.70
N ASP A 136 -8.47 4.48 20.05
CA ASP A 136 -7.84 4.44 21.38
C ASP A 136 -8.77 4.91 22.51
N ALA A 137 -9.81 5.69 22.17
CA ALA A 137 -10.87 6.09 23.08
C ALA A 137 -11.80 4.92 23.51
N ASP A 138 -11.72 3.77 22.85
CA ASP A 138 -12.47 2.56 23.22
C ASP A 138 -11.52 1.46 23.75
N PRO A 139 -11.48 1.25 25.08
CA PRO A 139 -10.66 0.20 25.69
C PRO A 139 -11.03 -1.21 25.21
N ALA A 140 -12.27 -1.43 24.77
CA ALA A 140 -12.76 -2.70 24.27
C ALA A 140 -12.46 -2.91 22.77
N PHE A 141 -11.91 -1.91 22.08
CA PHE A 141 -11.54 -2.04 20.68
C PHE A 141 -10.35 -3.01 20.53
N PRO A 142 -10.45 -4.08 19.71
CA PRO A 142 -9.39 -5.10 19.63
C PRO A 142 -8.09 -4.54 19.01
N ARG A 143 -7.09 -4.20 19.84
CA ARG A 143 -5.78 -3.68 19.39
C ARG A 143 -4.72 -4.76 19.06
N ASN A 144 -4.85 -5.97 19.57
CA ASN A 144 -3.68 -6.85 19.76
C ASN A 144 -3.31 -7.77 18.57
N ARG A 145 -4.26 -8.14 17.70
CA ARG A 145 -3.97 -9.08 16.57
C ARG A 145 -3.81 -8.39 15.22
N TRP A 146 -4.59 -7.35 14.96
CA TRP A 146 -4.76 -6.75 13.63
C TRP A 146 -3.65 -5.76 13.30
N TRP A 147 -3.20 -4.99 14.30
CA TRP A 147 -2.13 -4.00 14.20
C TRP A 147 -0.78 -4.64 13.80
N ALA A 148 -0.41 -5.77 14.40
CA ALA A 148 0.86 -6.45 14.13
C ALA A 148 0.93 -7.17 12.76
N ARG A 149 -0.21 -7.58 12.19
CA ARG A 149 -0.28 -8.12 10.82
C ARG A 149 -0.12 -7.00 9.80
N TRP A 150 -0.70 -5.84 10.08
CA TRP A 150 -0.70 -4.70 9.18
C TRP A 150 0.62 -3.90 9.20
N TYR A 151 1.24 -3.68 10.38
CA TYR A 151 2.57 -3.05 10.49
C TYR A 151 3.61 -3.78 9.62
N ARG A 152 3.58 -5.11 9.62
CA ARG A 152 4.38 -5.99 8.75
C ARG A 152 4.07 -5.85 7.26
N THR A 153 2.83 -5.51 6.90
CA THR A 153 2.37 -5.47 5.52
C THR A 153 2.73 -4.15 4.83
N LEU A 154 2.95 -3.05 5.56
CA LEU A 154 3.30 -1.75 4.97
C LEU A 154 4.75 -1.29 5.19
N HIS A 155 5.42 -1.76 6.26
CA HIS A 155 6.76 -1.29 6.60
C HIS A 155 7.90 -2.23 6.17
N SER A 156 7.62 -3.32 5.45
CA SER A 156 8.67 -4.25 4.98
C SER A 156 9.58 -3.70 3.88
N ALA A 157 9.44 -2.42 3.50
CA ALA A 157 10.20 -1.79 2.40
C ALA A 157 11.03 -0.57 2.84
N ARG A 158 11.22 -0.33 4.14
CA ARG A 158 12.12 0.74 4.63
C ARG A 158 13.23 0.16 5.49
N SER A 159 14.33 -0.20 4.83
CA SER A 159 15.72 0.14 5.23
C SER A 159 16.67 -0.90 4.64
N LEU A 160 17.15 -0.63 3.42
CA LEU A 160 18.46 -1.12 2.96
C LEU A 160 19.12 0.05 2.21
N ARG A 161 19.54 1.07 2.97
CA ARG A 161 20.62 1.94 2.53
C ARG A 161 21.89 1.32 3.08
N ALA A 162 22.58 0.52 2.27
CA ALA A 162 23.91 0.00 2.60
C ALA A 162 24.86 0.41 1.48
N SER A 163 25.99 0.98 1.86
CA SER A 163 27.15 1.20 1.01
C SER A 163 27.55 -0.12 0.34
N TRP A 164 27.72 -0.06 -0.97
CA TRP A 164 28.00 -1.21 -1.82
C TRP A 164 29.44 -1.66 -1.60
N GLY A 165 29.59 -2.78 -0.90
CA GLY A 165 30.78 -3.61 -0.88
C GLY A 165 30.32 -5.05 -0.72
N CYS A 166 30.71 -5.89 -1.67
CA CYS A 166 31.02 -7.27 -1.34
C CYS A 166 32.22 -7.18 -0.36
#